data_AF-A0AAV1QK40-F1
#
_entry.id   AF-A0AAV1QK40-F1
#
_cell.length_a   1.000
_cell.length_b   1.000
_cell.length_c   1.000
_cell.angle_alpha   90.00
_cell.angle_beta   90.00
_cell.angle_gamma   90.00
#
_symmetry.space_group_name_H-M   'P 1'
#
loop_
_entity.id
_entity.type
_entity.pdbx_description
1 polymer ?
#
loop_
_entity_poly.entity_id
_entity_poly.type
_entity_poly.pdbx_seq_one_letter_code
_entity_poly.pdbx_strand_id
1 'polypeptide(L)'
;MSRLRRVVNSQKCVRAGGKHNDLDDVGRDLNHHTFFEMLGSWSFGDYFKEEACRMAWTLLTEHYGIPADRLYVSYFGGEEVLGLPADEETRQVWLDVGVPPHRLLPFGLKENFWEMGDAGPCGPCTEIHYDQVGGRPASHLVNGDDPDLVELWNLVFMQYNREADHSLRLLPSFSVDTGMGLERLVSVLQGKTSNYDTDLFTPLLEAIHQRSGVRPYGGRTGAADEGRVDMAYRVVADHIRTLTVCIADGVHPGMSGAELVLRRILRRAVRFCAEVLQLPQGALADLVPTVTHSLGDVYPELHREADRVADIINENEAHFLSSLQRGSRLILRTLRNMDYKHGSMDYKHGVLFPTSVVWSLHRDLGFPLDLVDLMLEEKGVQLDRQELDRLISENQKVVSEQQDQDPSVSLDVGSLSELQRLRIPLTAEDRKYRYHLDQDRY
;
A
#
# COMPACT_ATOMS: atom_id res chain seq x y z
N MET A 1 9.62 -23.76 20.42
CA MET A 1 10.45 -22.74 19.75
C MET A 1 10.41 -23.01 18.26
N SER A 2 10.14 -22.00 17.44
CA SER A 2 10.30 -22.14 15.98
C SER A 2 11.73 -22.61 15.71
N ARG A 3 11.90 -23.49 14.72
CA ARG A 3 13.24 -24.00 14.33
C ARG A 3 14.05 -22.92 13.59
N LEU A 4 13.39 -21.88 13.11
CA LEU A 4 13.97 -20.81 12.31
C LEU A 4 14.41 -19.67 13.23
N ARG A 5 15.68 -19.26 13.10
CA ARG A 5 16.27 -18.15 13.84
C ARG A 5 16.53 -16.91 12.98
N ARG A 6 16.87 -17.13 11.72
CA ARG A 6 17.12 -16.09 10.71
C ARG A 6 16.38 -16.47 9.44
N VAL A 7 15.60 -15.55 8.88
CA VAL A 7 14.77 -15.80 7.68
C VAL A 7 14.83 -14.58 6.78
N VAL A 8 14.74 -14.80 5.47
CA VAL A 8 14.59 -13.74 4.45
C VAL A 8 13.53 -14.15 3.43
N ASN A 9 12.82 -13.19 2.84
CA ASN A 9 11.94 -13.43 1.68
C ASN A 9 11.71 -12.14 0.87
N SER A 10 10.97 -12.26 -0.23
CA SER A 10 10.22 -11.16 -0.86
C SER A 10 8.74 -11.41 -0.61
N GLN A 11 8.11 -10.55 0.19
CA GLN A 11 6.70 -10.68 0.57
C GLN A 11 5.80 -9.88 -0.38
N LYS A 12 4.75 -10.54 -0.91
CA LYS A 12 3.63 -9.88 -1.59
C LYS A 12 2.87 -9.01 -0.58
N CYS A 13 2.89 -7.69 -0.74
CA CYS A 13 2.23 -6.75 0.17
C CYS A 13 1.12 -5.97 -0.54
N VAL A 14 -0.01 -5.76 0.15
CA VAL A 14 -1.09 -4.89 -0.33
C VAL A 14 -1.43 -3.86 0.76
N ARG A 15 -1.35 -2.57 0.42
CA ARG A 15 -1.70 -1.44 1.31
C ARG A 15 -2.88 -0.66 0.75
N ALA A 16 -4.08 -1.14 1.05
CA ALA A 16 -5.33 -0.60 0.53
C ALA A 16 -6.44 -0.47 1.59
N GLY A 17 -6.07 -0.46 2.87
CA GLY A 17 -7.00 -0.36 3.99
C GLY A 17 -6.31 -0.46 5.36
N GLY A 18 -7.06 -0.15 6.43
CA GLY A 18 -6.54 -0.16 7.80
C GLY A 18 -5.57 0.99 8.09
N LYS A 19 -4.63 0.75 9.02
CA LYS A 19 -3.60 1.74 9.44
C LYS A 19 -2.63 2.13 8.32
N HIS A 20 -2.36 1.21 7.39
CA HIS A 20 -1.44 1.42 6.26
C HIS A 20 -2.23 1.37 4.95
N ASN A 21 -2.68 2.53 4.48
CA ASN A 21 -3.50 2.65 3.29
C ASN A 21 -2.92 3.70 2.34
N ASP A 22 -2.31 3.23 1.26
CA ASP A 22 -1.64 4.09 0.27
C ASP A 22 -2.54 4.30 -0.98
N LEU A 23 -3.74 3.72 -1.00
CA LEU A 23 -4.63 3.69 -2.18
C LEU A 23 -4.93 5.09 -2.74
N ASP A 24 -5.08 6.09 -1.89
CA ASP A 24 -5.44 7.46 -2.31
C ASP A 24 -4.28 8.19 -2.99
N ASP A 25 -3.04 7.81 -2.67
CA ASP A 25 -1.80 8.39 -3.20
C ASP A 25 -1.34 7.71 -4.49
N VAL A 26 -1.75 6.46 -4.71
CA VAL A 26 -1.41 5.68 -5.92
C VAL A 26 -1.74 6.43 -7.20
N GLY A 27 -0.70 6.65 -8.00
CA GLY A 27 -0.71 7.36 -9.28
C GLY A 27 -0.68 8.89 -9.18
N ARG A 28 -0.91 9.48 -7.99
CA ARG A 28 -0.68 10.91 -7.76
C ARG A 28 0.81 11.20 -7.65
N ASP A 29 1.51 10.38 -6.86
CA ASP A 29 2.96 10.41 -6.76
C ASP A 29 3.62 9.31 -7.61
N LEU A 30 4.91 9.11 -7.34
CA LEU A 30 5.82 8.28 -8.13
C LEU A 30 6.35 7.06 -7.35
N ASN A 31 5.95 6.88 -6.08
CA ASN A 31 6.58 5.94 -5.17
C ASN A 31 5.62 5.12 -4.28
N HIS A 32 4.31 5.43 -4.25
CA HIS A 32 3.29 4.62 -3.59
C HIS A 32 2.58 3.66 -4.55
N HIS A 33 2.35 2.45 -4.06
CA HIS A 33 1.72 1.35 -4.81
C HIS A 33 0.67 0.69 -3.94
N THR A 34 -0.40 0.19 -4.56
CA THR A 34 -1.38 -0.63 -3.87
C THR A 34 -0.81 -2.02 -3.60
N PHE A 35 -0.13 -2.60 -4.59
CA PHE A 35 0.65 -3.84 -4.46
C PHE A 35 2.13 -3.57 -4.68
N PHE A 36 2.97 -4.09 -3.78
CA PHE A 36 4.42 -4.00 -3.91
C PHE A 36 5.09 -5.21 -3.26
N GLU A 37 6.37 -5.40 -3.58
CA GLU A 37 7.19 -6.44 -2.96
C GLU A 37 8.03 -5.87 -1.82
N MET A 38 7.91 -6.47 -0.64
CA MET A 38 8.73 -6.12 0.52
C MET A 38 9.84 -7.15 0.70
N LEU A 39 11.09 -6.71 0.47
CA LEU A 39 12.28 -7.48 0.77
C LEU A 39 12.52 -7.44 2.27
N GLY A 40 12.37 -8.59 2.92
CA GLY A 40 12.42 -8.69 4.36
C GLY A 40 13.50 -9.62 4.89
N SER A 41 13.99 -9.28 6.07
CA SER A 41 14.90 -10.11 6.85
C SER A 41 14.48 -10.08 8.31
N TRP A 42 14.48 -11.25 8.94
CA TRP A 42 13.98 -11.43 10.30
C TRP A 42 15.00 -12.16 11.17
N SER A 43 15.08 -11.71 12.42
CA SER A 43 15.80 -12.38 13.51
C SER A 43 14.80 -12.76 14.59
N PHE A 44 14.76 -14.02 14.99
CA PHE A 44 13.93 -14.52 16.07
C PHE A 44 14.80 -14.92 17.26
N GLY A 45 15.10 -13.94 18.12
CA GLY A 45 15.91 -14.15 19.33
C GLY A 45 17.37 -14.53 19.06
N ASP A 46 17.95 -14.04 17.96
CA ASP A 46 19.31 -14.36 17.55
C ASP A 46 20.21 -13.11 17.48
N TYR A 47 20.16 -12.34 16.40
CA TYR A 47 20.83 -11.04 16.29
C TYR A 47 19.86 -9.88 16.52
N PHE A 48 20.39 -8.67 16.79
CA PHE A 48 19.61 -7.46 17.04
C PHE A 48 20.20 -6.24 16.31
N LYS A 49 20.14 -5.05 16.91
CA LYS A 49 20.48 -3.75 16.30
C LYS A 49 21.83 -3.70 15.58
N GLU A 50 22.93 -4.05 16.26
CA GLU A 50 24.28 -3.92 15.69
C GLU A 50 24.45 -4.69 14.38
N GLU A 51 24.09 -5.98 14.39
CA GLU A 51 24.22 -6.85 13.21
C GLU A 51 23.23 -6.42 12.11
N ALA A 52 21.99 -6.06 12.47
CA ALA A 52 20.98 -5.62 11.53
C ALA A 52 21.41 -4.36 10.76
N CYS A 53 21.83 -3.30 11.47
CA CYS A 53 22.29 -2.06 10.85
C CYS A 53 23.53 -2.28 9.99
N ARG A 54 24.50 -3.08 10.46
CA ARG A 54 25.72 -3.38 9.71
C ARG A 54 25.42 -4.15 8.42
N MET A 55 24.55 -5.16 8.46
CA MET A 55 24.14 -5.92 7.28
C MET A 55 23.40 -5.03 6.27
N ALA A 56 22.46 -4.21 6.73
CA ALA A 56 21.72 -3.30 5.86
C ALA A 56 22.67 -2.30 5.17
N TRP A 57 23.58 -1.68 5.93
CA TRP A 57 24.55 -0.74 5.37
C TRP A 57 25.50 -1.39 4.36
N THR A 58 26.02 -2.58 4.69
CA THR A 58 26.92 -3.34 3.81
C THR A 58 26.21 -3.73 2.51
N LEU A 59 24.95 -4.17 2.59
CA LEU A 59 24.17 -4.52 1.40
C LEU A 59 23.98 -3.31 0.49
N LEU A 60 23.55 -2.17 1.03
CA LEU A 60 23.31 -0.97 0.23
C LEU A 60 24.60 -0.41 -0.37
N THR A 61 25.65 -0.24 0.44
CA THR A 61 26.85 0.51 0.05
C THR A 61 27.91 -0.34 -0.64
N GLU A 62 28.15 -1.58 -0.19
CA GLU A 62 29.22 -2.43 -0.72
C GLU A 62 28.71 -3.37 -1.83
N HIS A 63 27.56 -4.02 -1.63
CA HIS A 63 27.03 -5.00 -2.59
C HIS A 63 26.24 -4.34 -3.73
N TYR A 64 25.35 -3.41 -3.41
CA TYR A 64 24.60 -2.67 -4.42
C TYR A 64 25.33 -1.42 -4.93
N GLY A 65 26.39 -0.98 -4.24
CA GLY A 65 27.18 0.17 -4.67
C GLY A 65 26.44 1.51 -4.58
N ILE A 66 25.41 1.61 -3.75
CA ILE A 66 24.69 2.87 -3.53
C ILE A 66 25.64 3.85 -2.81
N PRO A 67 25.85 5.06 -3.34
CA PRO A 67 26.77 6.01 -2.72
C PRO A 67 26.31 6.38 -1.30
N ALA A 68 27.18 6.13 -0.31
CA ALA A 68 26.90 6.42 1.09
C ALA A 68 26.62 7.93 1.34
N ASP A 69 27.19 8.80 0.50
CA ASP A 69 26.95 10.25 0.52
C ASP A 69 25.58 10.64 -0.05
N ARG A 70 24.71 9.69 -0.41
CA ARG A 70 23.29 9.92 -0.71
C ARG A 70 22.33 9.33 0.33
N LEU A 71 22.87 8.63 1.32
CA LEU A 71 22.07 7.99 2.37
C LEU A 71 21.95 8.87 3.60
N TYR A 72 20.75 8.88 4.17
CA TYR A 72 20.39 9.47 5.46
C TYR A 72 19.77 8.39 6.33
N VAL A 73 19.90 8.52 7.64
CA VAL A 73 19.42 7.52 8.61
C VAL A 73 18.62 8.21 9.70
N SER A 74 17.47 7.64 10.06
CA SER A 74 16.64 8.08 11.18
C SER A 74 16.76 7.14 12.38
N TYR A 75 16.53 7.62 13.60
CA TYR A 75 16.44 6.78 14.79
C TYR A 75 15.41 7.33 15.78
N PHE A 76 14.88 6.47 16.65
CA PHE A 76 13.90 6.89 17.65
C PHE A 76 14.48 7.87 18.67
N GLY A 77 14.01 9.12 18.65
CA GLY A 77 14.42 10.21 19.52
C GLY A 77 13.76 10.20 20.91
N GLY A 78 12.88 9.25 21.18
CA GLY A 78 12.14 9.14 22.45
C GLY A 78 10.77 9.81 22.40
N GLU A 79 9.96 9.52 23.41
CA GLU A 79 8.67 10.16 23.66
C GLU A 79 8.48 10.33 25.17
N GLU A 80 8.66 11.56 25.65
CA GLU A 80 8.58 11.89 27.07
C GLU A 80 7.18 11.63 27.64
N VAL A 81 6.12 11.89 26.87
CA VAL A 81 4.73 11.74 27.34
C VAL A 81 4.40 10.27 27.66
N LEU A 82 4.99 9.33 26.91
CA LEU A 82 4.83 7.89 27.13
C LEU A 82 5.95 7.29 28.00
N GLY A 83 6.89 8.10 28.48
CA GLY A 83 8.05 7.63 29.24
C GLY A 83 8.98 6.72 28.46
N LEU A 84 9.04 6.87 27.13
CA LEU A 84 9.91 6.10 26.25
C LEU A 84 11.21 6.87 25.99
N PRO A 85 12.38 6.36 26.41
CA PRO A 85 13.65 7.04 26.18
C PRO A 85 14.06 6.99 24.70
N ALA A 86 14.96 7.89 24.31
CA ALA A 86 15.62 7.85 23.00
C ALA A 86 16.42 6.55 22.83
N ASP A 87 16.45 6.03 21.62
CA ASP A 87 17.22 4.84 21.24
C ASP A 87 18.69 5.20 20.95
N GLU A 88 19.42 5.58 22.00
CA GLU A 88 20.83 5.95 21.92
C GLU A 88 21.74 4.78 21.51
N GLU A 89 21.29 3.54 21.71
CA GLU A 89 21.99 2.34 21.24
C GLU A 89 22.04 2.31 19.71
N THR A 90 20.88 2.46 19.05
CA THR A 90 20.79 2.51 17.58
C THR A 90 21.57 3.69 17.02
N ARG A 91 21.49 4.86 17.67
CA ARG A 91 22.29 6.03 17.29
C ARG A 91 23.80 5.72 17.30
N GLN A 92 24.30 5.09 18.37
CA GLN A 92 25.72 4.78 18.49
C GLN A 92 26.17 3.75 17.45
N VAL A 93 25.35 2.71 17.19
CA VAL A 93 25.62 1.72 16.14
C VAL A 93 25.82 2.40 14.78
N TRP A 94 24.97 3.36 14.41
CA TRP A 94 25.10 4.06 13.13
C TRP A 94 26.35 4.94 13.04
N LEU A 95 26.75 5.58 14.15
CA LEU A 95 28.01 6.31 14.21
C LEU A 95 29.21 5.37 14.03
N ASP A 96 29.17 4.19 14.64
CA ASP A 96 30.24 3.18 14.55
C ASP A 96 30.32 2.52 13.16
N VAL A 97 29.19 2.41 12.46
CA VAL A 97 29.11 2.00 11.04
C VAL A 97 29.70 3.07 10.12
N GLY A 98 29.80 4.33 10.58
CA GLY A 98 30.42 5.44 9.86
C GLY A 98 29.44 6.44 9.26
N VAL A 99 28.16 6.41 9.66
CA VAL A 99 27.18 7.42 9.25
C VAL A 99 27.55 8.77 9.88
N PRO A 100 27.74 9.85 9.09
CA PRO A 100 28.07 11.16 9.65
C PRO A 100 26.95 11.71 10.55
N PRO A 101 27.27 12.39 11.67
CA PRO A 101 26.25 12.91 12.60
C PRO A 101 25.19 13.83 11.98
N HIS A 102 25.53 14.58 10.93
CA HIS A 102 24.60 15.48 10.25
C HIS A 102 23.59 14.75 9.33
N ARG A 103 23.70 13.42 9.21
CA ARG A 103 22.81 12.55 8.43
C ARG A 103 22.08 11.52 9.28
N LEU A 104 22.33 11.54 10.59
CA LEU A 104 21.68 10.69 11.58
C LEU A 104 20.68 11.55 12.36
N LEU A 105 19.40 11.30 12.17
CA LEU A 105 18.33 12.22 12.55
C LEU A 105 17.38 11.58 13.58
N PRO A 106 17.05 12.26 14.68
CA PRO A 106 16.07 11.75 15.63
C PRO A 106 14.63 12.07 15.18
N PHE A 107 13.71 11.10 15.27
CA PHE A 107 12.27 11.34 15.15
C PHE A 107 11.45 10.65 16.25
N GLY A 108 10.19 11.08 16.40
CA GLY A 108 9.30 10.62 17.46
C GLY A 108 8.56 9.32 17.11
N LEU A 109 7.44 9.09 17.80
CA LEU A 109 6.62 7.88 17.63
C LEU A 109 6.11 7.67 16.21
N LYS A 110 5.73 8.75 15.53
CA LYS A 110 5.04 8.66 14.23
C LYS A 110 5.95 8.03 13.17
N GLU A 111 7.22 8.39 13.18
CA GLU A 111 8.21 7.94 12.19
C GLU A 111 9.05 6.76 12.68
N ASN A 112 9.55 6.79 13.92
CA ASN A 112 10.53 5.81 14.40
C ASN A 112 10.04 4.88 15.53
N PHE A 113 8.72 4.68 15.64
CA PHE A 113 8.14 3.64 16.48
C PHE A 113 7.11 2.83 15.69
N TRP A 114 7.44 1.57 15.39
CA TRP A 114 6.64 0.75 14.50
C TRP A 114 5.70 -0.20 15.27
N GLU A 115 4.47 -0.32 14.78
CA GLU A 115 3.45 -1.22 15.33
C GLU A 115 2.56 -1.76 14.20
N MET A 116 2.29 -3.07 14.23
CA MET A 116 1.48 -3.75 13.21
C MET A 116 0.01 -3.32 13.23
N GLY A 117 -0.51 -2.95 14.41
CA GLY A 117 -1.91 -2.60 14.63
C GLY A 117 -2.11 -2.03 16.03
N ASP A 118 -3.35 -2.07 16.52
CA ASP A 118 -3.72 -1.50 17.84
C ASP A 118 -3.11 -2.27 19.02
N ALA A 119 -2.78 -3.55 18.82
CA ALA A 119 -2.13 -4.43 19.78
C ALA A 119 -1.15 -5.38 19.08
N GLY A 120 -0.17 -5.90 19.81
CA GLY A 120 0.82 -6.87 19.33
C GLY A 120 2.28 -6.41 19.40
N PRO A 121 3.22 -7.19 18.84
CA PRO A 121 4.65 -6.86 18.84
C PRO A 121 4.95 -5.50 18.19
N CYS A 122 5.79 -4.71 18.85
CA CYS A 122 6.18 -3.38 18.43
C CYS A 122 7.57 -3.00 18.98
N GLY A 123 8.10 -1.86 18.51
CA GLY A 123 9.35 -1.32 19.02
C GLY A 123 9.87 -0.11 18.25
N PRO A 124 10.98 0.49 18.72
CA PRO A 124 11.67 1.52 17.98
C PRO A 124 12.17 0.97 16.66
N CYS A 125 12.28 1.83 15.66
CA CYS A 125 12.86 1.48 14.37
C CYS A 125 13.84 2.55 13.89
N THR A 126 14.59 2.19 12.87
CA THR A 126 15.53 3.07 12.17
C THR A 126 15.30 2.92 10.68
N GLU A 127 15.23 4.04 9.97
CA GLU A 127 14.97 4.05 8.53
C GLU A 127 16.19 4.57 7.80
N ILE A 128 16.44 4.02 6.62
CA ILE A 128 17.46 4.47 5.68
C ILE A 128 16.74 5.16 4.54
N HIS A 129 17.07 6.42 4.29
CA HIS A 129 16.51 7.24 3.22
C HIS A 129 17.56 7.53 2.14
N TYR A 130 17.09 7.74 0.92
CA TYR A 130 17.92 8.03 -0.23
C TYR A 130 17.55 9.39 -0.86
N ASP A 131 18.54 10.27 -1.02
CA ASP A 131 18.40 11.54 -1.75
C ASP A 131 18.66 11.34 -3.24
N GLN A 132 17.59 11.40 -4.04
CA GLN A 132 17.59 11.25 -5.49
C GLN A 132 18.25 12.39 -6.26
N VAL A 133 18.51 13.55 -5.63
CA VAL A 133 19.24 14.66 -6.26
C VAL A 133 20.73 14.60 -5.95
N GLY A 134 21.09 14.37 -4.69
CA GLY A 134 22.49 14.28 -4.26
C GLY A 134 23.24 15.61 -4.35
N GLY A 135 24.49 15.64 -3.86
CA GLY A 135 25.35 16.83 -3.91
C GLY A 135 24.83 18.03 -3.09
N ARG A 136 23.81 17.84 -2.25
CA ARG A 136 23.19 18.86 -1.40
C ARG A 136 22.96 18.35 0.02
N PRO A 137 22.89 19.22 1.03
CA PRO A 137 22.40 18.83 2.35
C PRO A 137 20.87 18.67 2.32
N ALA A 138 20.38 17.44 2.47
CA ALA A 138 18.96 17.10 2.41
C ALA A 138 18.38 16.60 3.75
N SER A 139 19.09 16.76 4.87
CA SER A 139 18.64 16.28 6.19
C SER A 139 17.29 16.85 6.63
N HIS A 140 17.00 18.10 6.26
CA HIS A 140 15.73 18.77 6.58
C HIS A 140 14.53 18.27 5.74
N LEU A 141 14.79 17.46 4.71
CA LEU A 141 13.76 16.86 3.85
C LEU A 141 13.38 15.44 4.30
N VAL A 142 14.17 14.83 5.19
CA VAL A 142 13.91 13.47 5.70
C VAL A 142 12.59 13.47 6.47
N ASN A 143 11.69 12.55 6.11
CA ASN A 143 10.32 12.46 6.64
C ASN A 143 9.49 13.75 6.45
N GLY A 144 9.83 14.56 5.43
CA GLY A 144 9.15 15.81 5.07
C GLY A 144 8.22 15.71 3.86
N ASP A 145 7.85 14.49 3.44
CA ASP A 145 7.02 14.22 2.24
C ASP A 145 7.61 14.77 0.92
N ASP A 146 8.94 14.89 0.83
CA ASP A 146 9.63 15.36 -0.38
C ASP A 146 9.87 14.20 -1.36
N PRO A 147 9.43 14.30 -2.63
CA PRO A 147 9.57 13.22 -3.60
C PRO A 147 11.03 12.90 -3.97
N ASP A 148 11.95 13.85 -3.79
CA ASP A 148 13.37 13.65 -4.05
C ASP A 148 14.05 12.87 -2.91
N LEU A 149 13.40 12.72 -1.75
CA LEU A 149 13.96 12.00 -0.61
C LEU A 149 13.01 10.88 -0.18
N VAL A 150 13.39 9.65 -0.52
CA VAL A 150 12.54 8.48 -0.32
C VAL A 150 13.07 7.61 0.82
N GLU A 151 12.17 7.15 1.68
CA GLU A 151 12.44 6.04 2.59
C GLU A 151 12.68 4.77 1.76
N LEU A 152 13.86 4.16 1.93
CA LEU A 152 14.29 2.99 1.19
C LEU A 152 14.11 1.71 2.01
N TRP A 153 14.51 1.72 3.28
CA TRP A 153 14.53 0.53 4.14
C TRP A 153 14.24 0.88 5.59
N ASN A 154 13.26 0.22 6.20
CA ASN A 154 12.98 0.31 7.64
C ASN A 154 13.47 -0.94 8.38
N LEU A 155 14.16 -0.75 9.50
CA LEU A 155 14.62 -1.80 10.41
C LEU A 155 13.94 -1.62 11.77
N VAL A 156 13.02 -2.52 12.09
CA VAL A 156 12.24 -2.51 13.34
C VAL A 156 12.87 -3.43 14.37
N PHE A 157 13.04 -2.90 15.58
CA PHE A 157 13.61 -3.60 16.72
C PHE A 157 12.52 -4.01 17.70
N MET A 158 11.93 -5.18 17.45
CA MET A 158 10.83 -5.73 18.25
C MET A 158 11.30 -6.02 19.66
N GLN A 159 10.90 -5.17 20.61
CA GLN A 159 11.27 -5.28 22.03
C GLN A 159 10.06 -5.17 22.97
N TYR A 160 8.91 -4.71 22.47
CA TYR A 160 7.68 -4.59 23.24
C TYR A 160 6.51 -5.35 22.61
N ASN A 161 5.49 -5.61 23.41
CA ASN A 161 4.14 -5.99 23.02
C ASN A 161 3.20 -4.88 23.49
N ARG A 162 2.40 -4.33 22.57
CA ARG A 162 1.31 -3.41 22.86
C ARG A 162 0.11 -4.23 23.30
N GLU A 163 -0.34 -4.00 24.52
CA GLU A 163 -1.54 -4.64 25.06
C GLU A 163 -2.80 -3.86 24.63
N ALA A 164 -3.98 -4.46 24.81
CA ALA A 164 -5.26 -3.83 24.42
C ALA A 164 -5.58 -2.54 25.18
N ASP A 165 -4.94 -2.30 26.34
CA ASP A 165 -5.03 -1.05 27.10
C ASP A 165 -3.96 -0.02 26.69
N HIS A 166 -3.27 -0.28 25.58
CA HIS A 166 -2.15 0.48 25.01
C HIS A 166 -0.87 0.50 25.85
N SER A 167 -0.81 -0.23 26.96
CA SER A 167 0.42 -0.40 27.73
C SER A 167 1.46 -1.21 26.95
N LEU A 168 2.74 -0.96 27.25
CA LEU A 168 3.87 -1.64 26.64
C LEU A 168 4.47 -2.64 27.61
N ARG A 169 4.54 -3.89 27.18
CA ARG A 169 5.19 -4.97 27.92
C ARG A 169 6.44 -5.44 27.18
N LEU A 170 7.55 -5.62 27.89
CA LEU A 170 8.76 -6.18 27.29
C LEU A 170 8.54 -7.61 26.77
N LEU A 171 9.04 -7.89 25.57
CA LEU A 171 9.03 -9.23 24.99
C LEU A 171 10.03 -10.15 25.72
N PRO A 172 9.78 -11.47 25.79
CA PRO A 172 10.69 -12.44 26.39
C PRO A 172 12.04 -12.55 25.65
N SER A 173 12.03 -12.20 24.37
CA SER A 173 13.19 -12.20 23.48
C SER A 173 13.01 -11.12 22.43
N PHE A 174 14.10 -10.43 22.09
CA PHE A 174 14.07 -9.38 21.08
C PHE A 174 14.21 -9.98 19.68
N SER A 175 13.58 -9.32 18.71
CA SER A 175 13.56 -9.75 17.32
C SER A 175 13.82 -8.57 16.40
N VAL A 176 14.27 -8.87 15.19
CA VAL A 176 14.44 -7.86 14.13
C VAL A 176 13.43 -8.17 13.04
N ASP A 177 12.80 -7.13 12.53
CA ASP A 177 11.92 -7.15 11.37
C ASP A 177 12.34 -6.01 10.44
N THR A 178 12.84 -6.33 9.25
CA THR A 178 13.24 -5.32 8.27
C THR A 178 12.33 -5.37 7.04
N GLY A 179 12.04 -4.23 6.44
CA GLY A 179 11.30 -4.15 5.18
C GLY A 179 11.87 -3.09 4.23
N MET A 180 12.26 -3.52 3.02
CA MET A 180 12.69 -2.65 1.93
C MET A 180 11.78 -2.85 0.72
N GLY A 181 11.20 -1.78 0.18
CA GLY A 181 10.38 -1.86 -1.02
C GLY A 181 11.22 -2.15 -2.25
N LEU A 182 10.97 -3.28 -2.93
CA LEU A 182 11.72 -3.68 -4.12
C LEU A 182 11.64 -2.62 -5.22
N GLU A 183 10.45 -2.07 -5.48
CA GLU A 183 10.22 -1.08 -6.52
C GLU A 183 11.03 0.20 -6.28
N ARG A 184 11.12 0.64 -5.01
CA ARG A 184 11.95 1.79 -4.62
C ARG A 184 13.43 1.48 -4.79
N LEU A 185 13.88 0.30 -4.35
CA LEU A 185 15.27 -0.14 -4.53
C LEU A 185 15.65 -0.19 -6.02
N VAL A 186 14.83 -0.82 -6.86
CA VAL A 186 15.09 -0.95 -8.30
C VAL A 186 15.15 0.43 -8.96
N SER A 187 14.27 1.36 -8.57
CA SER A 187 14.34 2.76 -9.04
C SER A 187 15.69 3.40 -8.73
N VAL A 188 16.18 3.25 -7.49
CA VAL A 188 17.50 3.75 -7.07
C VAL A 188 18.63 3.11 -7.88
N LEU A 189 18.63 1.78 -8.01
CA LEU A 189 19.70 1.04 -8.72
C LEU A 189 19.73 1.34 -10.21
N GLN A 190 18.59 1.64 -10.81
CA GLN A 190 18.48 2.01 -12.23
C GLN A 190 18.64 3.52 -12.48
N GLY A 191 18.88 4.32 -11.43
CA GLY A 191 19.01 5.77 -11.53
C GLY A 191 17.73 6.45 -12.02
N LYS A 192 16.57 5.90 -11.65
CA LYS A 192 15.25 6.46 -11.93
C LYS A 192 14.75 7.29 -10.76
N THR A 193 13.88 8.24 -11.06
CA THR A 193 13.21 9.07 -10.04
C THR A 193 11.80 8.59 -9.73
N SER A 194 11.25 7.71 -10.56
CA SER A 194 9.96 7.07 -10.36
C SER A 194 10.09 5.55 -10.36
N ASN A 195 9.35 4.91 -9.45
CA ASN A 195 9.18 3.46 -9.47
C ASN A 195 8.59 3.00 -10.82
N TYR A 196 7.72 3.81 -11.43
CA TYR A 196 7.05 3.48 -12.69
C TYR A 196 7.97 3.54 -13.93
N ASP A 197 9.14 4.16 -13.81
CA ASP A 197 10.12 4.27 -14.90
C ASP A 197 11.09 3.07 -14.96
N THR A 198 10.88 2.07 -14.11
CA THR A 198 11.71 0.86 -14.01
C THR A 198 11.23 -0.23 -14.96
N ASP A 199 12.05 -1.25 -15.14
CA ASP A 199 11.69 -2.50 -15.84
C ASP A 199 10.50 -3.25 -15.20
N LEU A 200 10.16 -2.98 -13.93
CA LEU A 200 9.00 -3.56 -13.25
C LEU A 200 7.65 -3.00 -13.73
N PHE A 201 7.64 -1.84 -14.40
CA PHE A 201 6.40 -1.17 -14.84
C PHE A 201 6.42 -0.78 -16.32
N THR A 202 7.58 -0.47 -16.90
CA THR A 202 7.67 -0.05 -18.30
C THR A 202 7.01 -1.01 -19.30
N PRO A 203 7.06 -2.36 -19.14
CA PRO A 203 6.31 -3.26 -20.03
C PRO A 203 4.78 -3.08 -19.92
N LEU A 204 4.25 -2.85 -18.72
CA LEU A 204 2.83 -2.59 -18.50
C LEU A 204 2.40 -1.25 -19.09
N LEU A 205 3.22 -0.20 -18.90
CA LEU A 205 2.94 1.13 -19.45
C LEU A 205 2.91 1.09 -20.98
N GLU A 206 3.83 0.35 -21.60
CA GLU A 206 3.85 0.15 -23.05
C GLU A 206 2.64 -0.67 -23.54
N ALA A 207 2.29 -1.76 -22.85
CA ALA A 207 1.10 -2.55 -23.16
C ALA A 207 -0.20 -1.74 -23.06
N ILE A 208 -0.30 -0.83 -22.08
CA ILE A 208 -1.41 0.13 -21.98
C ILE A 208 -1.40 1.07 -23.19
N HIS A 209 -0.25 1.62 -23.56
CA HIS A 209 -0.14 2.57 -24.67
C HIS A 209 -0.54 1.96 -26.02
N GLN A 210 -0.13 0.73 -26.30
CA GLN A 210 -0.46 0.03 -27.54
C GLN A 210 -1.97 -0.15 -27.76
N ARG A 211 -2.75 -0.09 -26.68
CA ARG A 211 -4.20 -0.27 -26.69
C ARG A 211 -4.96 1.04 -26.51
N SER A 212 -4.27 2.11 -26.10
CA SER A 212 -4.86 3.40 -25.78
C SER A 212 -4.90 4.32 -26.99
N GLY A 213 -5.88 5.23 -27.00
CA GLY A 213 -5.97 6.30 -28.00
C GLY A 213 -5.27 7.59 -27.57
N VAL A 214 -4.48 7.55 -26.49
CA VAL A 214 -3.91 8.74 -25.84
C VAL A 214 -2.40 8.86 -26.06
N ARG A 215 -1.85 10.00 -25.68
CA ARG A 215 -0.40 10.25 -25.71
C ARG A 215 0.36 9.19 -24.90
N PRO A 216 1.62 8.88 -25.26
CA PRO A 216 2.46 7.98 -24.46
C PRO A 216 2.69 8.53 -23.05
N TYR A 217 3.03 7.62 -22.13
CA TYR A 217 3.43 7.95 -20.77
C TYR A 217 4.65 8.87 -20.79
N GLY A 218 4.57 9.97 -20.03
CA GLY A 218 5.61 10.99 -19.97
C GLY A 218 6.12 11.31 -18.57
N GLY A 219 5.72 10.54 -17.55
CA GLY A 219 6.20 10.73 -16.17
C GLY A 219 5.74 12.00 -15.48
N ARG A 220 4.72 12.72 -16.00
CA ARG A 220 4.26 13.99 -15.42
C ARG A 220 3.38 13.76 -14.20
N THR A 221 3.40 14.71 -13.27
CA THR A 221 2.58 14.72 -12.05
C THR A 221 1.89 16.07 -11.86
N GLY A 222 0.85 16.10 -11.03
CA GLY A 222 0.14 17.33 -10.67
C GLY A 222 -0.40 18.10 -11.89
N ALA A 223 -0.23 19.43 -11.87
CA ALA A 223 -0.72 20.30 -12.93
C ALA A 223 -0.02 20.10 -14.29
N ALA A 224 1.17 19.49 -14.31
CA ALA A 224 1.88 19.20 -15.56
C ALA A 224 1.27 17.99 -16.31
N ASP A 225 0.50 17.14 -15.63
CA ASP A 225 -0.18 16.00 -16.24
C ASP A 225 -1.56 16.41 -16.77
N GLU A 226 -1.57 17.08 -17.92
CA GLU A 226 -2.80 17.49 -18.58
C GLU A 226 -3.72 16.29 -18.86
N GLY A 227 -4.99 16.40 -18.42
CA GLY A 227 -5.97 15.33 -18.54
C GLY A 227 -5.70 14.12 -17.63
N ARG A 228 -4.71 14.20 -16.72
CA ARG A 228 -4.33 13.13 -15.78
C ARG A 228 -3.96 11.82 -16.49
N VAL A 229 -3.37 11.92 -17.68
CA VAL A 229 -3.04 10.76 -18.51
C VAL A 229 -1.95 9.94 -17.85
N ASP A 230 -0.87 10.56 -17.38
CA ASP A 230 0.24 9.84 -16.73
C ASP A 230 -0.19 9.23 -15.39
N MET A 231 -1.08 9.90 -14.64
CA MET A 231 -1.73 9.33 -13.46
C MET A 231 -2.55 8.09 -13.83
N ALA A 232 -3.33 8.13 -14.91
CA ALA A 232 -4.14 6.99 -15.34
C ALA A 232 -3.28 5.79 -15.73
N TYR A 233 -2.15 6.02 -16.42
CA TYR A 233 -1.14 5.00 -16.69
C TYR A 233 -0.64 4.34 -15.41
N ARG A 234 -0.22 5.15 -14.42
CA ARG A 234 0.26 4.66 -13.12
C ARG A 234 -0.79 3.86 -12.37
N VAL A 235 -2.02 4.39 -12.26
CA VAL A 235 -3.13 3.73 -11.57
C VAL A 235 -3.47 2.39 -12.21
N VAL A 236 -3.58 2.33 -13.54
CA VAL A 236 -3.94 1.08 -14.23
C VAL A 236 -2.83 0.05 -14.12
N ALA A 237 -1.56 0.45 -14.27
CA ALA A 237 -0.42 -0.45 -14.14
C ALA A 237 -0.25 -1.01 -12.72
N ASP A 238 -0.45 -0.19 -11.69
CA ASP A 238 -0.45 -0.64 -10.29
C ASP A 238 -1.64 -1.57 -10.02
N HIS A 239 -2.86 -1.12 -10.33
CA HIS A 239 -4.07 -1.85 -9.96
C HIS A 239 -4.17 -3.20 -10.68
N ILE A 240 -3.70 -3.34 -11.93
CA ILE A 240 -3.71 -4.66 -12.57
C ILE A 240 -2.75 -5.64 -11.90
N ARG A 241 -1.60 -5.17 -11.37
CA ARG A 241 -0.71 -6.01 -10.56
C ARG A 241 -1.43 -6.47 -9.29
N THR A 242 -2.06 -5.56 -8.56
CA THR A 242 -2.84 -5.90 -7.35
C THR A 242 -3.98 -6.87 -7.63
N LEU A 243 -4.76 -6.63 -8.69
CA LEU A 243 -5.87 -7.51 -9.08
C LEU A 243 -5.36 -8.91 -9.42
N THR A 244 -4.31 -9.00 -10.22
CA THR A 244 -3.74 -10.29 -10.65
C THR A 244 -3.24 -11.10 -9.46
N VAL A 245 -2.48 -10.46 -8.58
CA VAL A 245 -1.90 -11.10 -7.39
C VAL A 245 -2.99 -11.55 -6.40
N CYS A 246 -3.92 -10.67 -6.05
CA CYS A 246 -4.98 -10.99 -5.10
C CYS A 246 -5.93 -12.08 -5.61
N ILE A 247 -6.31 -12.04 -6.90
CA ILE A 247 -7.22 -13.04 -7.48
C ILE A 247 -6.54 -14.40 -7.59
N ALA A 248 -5.25 -14.44 -7.94
CA ALA A 248 -4.47 -15.68 -7.96
C ALA A 248 -4.31 -16.28 -6.54
N ASP A 249 -4.24 -15.44 -5.51
CA ASP A 249 -4.24 -15.87 -4.10
C ASP A 249 -5.65 -16.23 -3.56
N GLY A 250 -6.68 -16.17 -4.41
CA GLY A 250 -8.04 -16.60 -4.09
C GLY A 250 -8.96 -15.53 -3.51
N VAL A 251 -8.55 -14.24 -3.50
CA VAL A 251 -9.40 -13.12 -3.11
C VAL A 251 -10.18 -12.62 -4.32
N HIS A 252 -11.51 -12.56 -4.22
CA HIS A 252 -12.37 -12.16 -5.33
C HIS A 252 -13.02 -10.80 -5.07
N PRO A 253 -13.34 -9.98 -6.10
CA PRO A 253 -14.12 -8.76 -5.92
C PRO A 253 -15.50 -9.07 -5.33
N GLY A 254 -15.84 -8.44 -4.20
CA GLY A 254 -17.04 -8.79 -3.43
C GLY A 254 -17.61 -7.62 -2.62
N MET A 255 -18.32 -7.94 -1.54
CA MET A 255 -19.17 -6.99 -0.82
C MET A 255 -18.65 -6.57 0.56
N SER A 256 -17.71 -7.30 1.15
CA SER A 256 -17.17 -7.02 2.50
C SER A 256 -15.66 -7.31 2.59
N GLY A 257 -15.02 -6.78 3.64
CA GLY A 257 -13.61 -7.04 3.94
C GLY A 257 -12.65 -6.77 2.77
N ALA A 258 -11.68 -7.67 2.57
CA ALA A 258 -10.69 -7.58 1.50
C ALA A 258 -11.33 -7.63 0.10
N GLU A 259 -12.43 -8.37 -0.07
CA GLU A 259 -13.14 -8.48 -1.34
C GLU A 259 -13.75 -7.15 -1.79
N LEU A 260 -14.28 -6.37 -0.84
CA LEU A 260 -14.79 -5.02 -1.11
C LEU A 260 -13.65 -4.08 -1.54
N VAL A 261 -12.50 -4.15 -0.87
CA VAL A 261 -11.31 -3.36 -1.24
C VAL A 261 -10.86 -3.71 -2.66
N LEU A 262 -10.78 -5.00 -2.99
CA LEU A 262 -10.41 -5.44 -4.33
C LEU A 262 -11.40 -4.97 -5.40
N ARG A 263 -12.70 -4.97 -5.09
CA ARG A 263 -13.74 -4.40 -5.95
C ARG A 263 -13.58 -2.89 -6.16
N ARG A 264 -13.15 -2.13 -5.15
CA ARG A 264 -12.87 -0.69 -5.28
C ARG A 264 -11.70 -0.44 -6.23
N ILE A 265 -10.60 -1.19 -6.05
CA ILE A 265 -9.41 -1.16 -6.91
C ILE A 265 -9.81 -1.48 -8.36
N LEU A 266 -10.56 -2.56 -8.60
CA LEU A 266 -11.03 -2.91 -9.93
C LEU A 266 -11.82 -1.79 -10.59
N ARG A 267 -12.78 -1.21 -9.87
CA ARG A 267 -13.64 -0.14 -10.39
C ARG A 267 -12.88 1.14 -10.69
N ARG A 268 -11.89 1.48 -9.86
CA ARG A 268 -10.99 2.61 -10.11
C ARG A 268 -10.17 2.38 -11.38
N ALA A 269 -9.59 1.18 -11.55
CA ALA A 269 -8.87 0.82 -12.77
C ALA A 269 -9.76 0.91 -14.02
N VAL A 270 -10.95 0.27 -14.00
CA VAL A 270 -11.93 0.31 -15.10
C VAL A 270 -12.31 1.74 -15.48
N ARG A 271 -12.50 2.62 -14.49
CA ARG A 271 -12.80 4.03 -14.75
C ARG A 271 -11.67 4.73 -15.50
N PHE A 272 -10.42 4.56 -15.06
CA PHE A 272 -9.27 5.17 -15.72
C PHE A 272 -9.04 4.58 -17.13
N CYS A 273 -9.25 3.27 -17.30
CA CYS A 273 -9.26 2.63 -18.61
C CYS A 273 -10.29 3.29 -19.55
N ALA A 274 -11.54 3.39 -19.13
CA ALA A 274 -12.63 3.81 -20.00
C ALA A 274 -12.68 5.34 -20.25
N GLU A 275 -12.50 6.16 -19.20
CA GLU A 275 -12.75 7.61 -19.28
C GLU A 275 -11.49 8.41 -19.60
N VAL A 276 -10.30 7.95 -19.21
CA VAL A 276 -9.05 8.71 -19.37
C VAL A 276 -8.19 8.12 -20.47
N LEU A 277 -7.85 6.83 -20.39
CA LEU A 277 -7.00 6.16 -21.38
C LEU A 277 -7.76 5.74 -22.66
N GLN A 278 -9.09 5.80 -22.64
CA GLN A 278 -9.97 5.45 -23.77
C GLN A 278 -9.74 4.02 -24.28
N LEU A 279 -9.47 3.11 -23.34
CA LEU A 279 -9.30 1.69 -23.62
C LEU A 279 -10.66 1.02 -23.91
N PRO A 280 -10.72 0.06 -24.85
CA PRO A 280 -11.93 -0.73 -25.06
C PRO A 280 -12.18 -1.68 -23.89
N GLN A 281 -13.45 -2.10 -23.71
CA GLN A 281 -13.81 -3.16 -22.77
C GLN A 281 -12.98 -4.42 -23.04
N GLY A 282 -12.48 -5.07 -21.98
CA GLY A 282 -11.59 -6.23 -22.02
C GLY A 282 -10.11 -5.88 -21.97
N ALA A 283 -9.74 -4.62 -22.24
CA ALA A 283 -8.34 -4.21 -22.27
C ALA A 283 -7.64 -4.30 -20.91
N LEU A 284 -8.38 -4.20 -19.79
CA LEU A 284 -7.80 -4.36 -18.46
C LEU A 284 -7.34 -5.81 -18.23
N ALA A 285 -8.17 -6.79 -18.60
CA ALA A 285 -7.82 -8.22 -18.48
C ALA A 285 -6.68 -8.60 -19.43
N ASP A 286 -6.61 -7.97 -20.62
CA ASP A 286 -5.52 -8.16 -21.59
C ASP A 286 -4.13 -7.78 -21.06
N LEU A 287 -4.05 -7.07 -19.92
CA LEU A 287 -2.78 -6.72 -19.25
C LEU A 287 -2.29 -7.84 -18.31
N VAL A 288 -3.14 -8.80 -17.92
CA VAL A 288 -2.77 -9.93 -17.03
C VAL A 288 -1.56 -10.70 -17.56
N PRO A 289 -1.44 -11.06 -18.85
CA PRO A 289 -0.24 -11.74 -19.36
C PRO A 289 1.07 -10.95 -19.17
N THR A 290 1.00 -9.61 -19.16
CA THR A 290 2.19 -8.77 -18.92
C THR A 290 2.59 -8.82 -17.46
N VAL A 291 1.62 -8.85 -16.54
CA VAL A 291 1.88 -9.04 -15.10
C VAL A 291 2.48 -10.42 -14.84
N THR A 292 1.90 -11.48 -15.41
CA THR A 292 2.39 -12.85 -15.22
C THR A 292 3.78 -13.04 -15.81
N HIS A 293 4.11 -12.39 -16.92
CA HIS A 293 5.48 -12.38 -17.46
C HIS A 293 6.49 -11.73 -16.50
N SER A 294 6.10 -10.64 -15.83
CA SER A 294 6.99 -9.92 -14.91
C SER A 294 7.17 -10.58 -13.55
N LEU A 295 6.11 -11.20 -13.01
CA LEU A 295 6.07 -11.69 -11.63
C LEU A 295 6.00 -13.22 -11.52
N GLY A 296 5.63 -13.91 -12.60
CA GLY A 296 5.27 -15.34 -12.57
C GLY A 296 6.44 -16.29 -12.31
N ASP A 297 7.67 -15.89 -12.60
CA ASP A 297 8.86 -16.68 -12.27
C ASP A 297 9.07 -16.78 -10.74
N VAL A 298 8.77 -15.68 -10.02
CA VAL A 298 8.86 -15.61 -8.56
C VAL A 298 7.60 -16.16 -7.90
N TYR A 299 6.43 -15.97 -8.52
CA TYR A 299 5.11 -16.39 -8.05
C TYR A 299 4.42 -17.31 -9.07
N PRO A 300 4.77 -18.61 -9.15
CA PRO A 300 4.29 -19.52 -10.21
C PRO A 300 2.77 -19.76 -10.21
N GLU A 301 2.08 -19.48 -9.10
CA GLU A 301 0.61 -19.40 -9.07
C GLU A 301 0.03 -18.41 -10.08
N LEU A 302 0.73 -17.32 -10.41
CA LEU A 302 0.25 -16.32 -11.36
C LEU A 302 0.11 -16.88 -12.78
N HIS A 303 1.02 -17.78 -13.19
CA HIS A 303 0.89 -18.48 -14.47
C HIS A 303 -0.26 -19.47 -14.49
N ARG A 304 -0.51 -20.16 -13.37
CA ARG A 304 -1.55 -21.19 -13.27
C ARG A 304 -2.95 -20.60 -13.28
N GLU A 305 -3.13 -19.44 -12.64
CA GLU A 305 -4.43 -18.80 -12.48
C GLU A 305 -4.71 -17.70 -13.53
N ALA A 306 -3.80 -17.46 -14.48
CA ALA A 306 -3.86 -16.32 -15.42
C ALA A 306 -5.22 -16.19 -16.16
N ASP A 307 -5.73 -17.30 -16.71
CA ASP A 307 -7.01 -17.30 -17.44
C ASP A 307 -8.18 -16.98 -16.50
N ARG A 308 -8.19 -17.58 -15.31
CA ARG A 308 -9.23 -17.34 -14.29
C ARG A 308 -9.21 -15.89 -13.81
N VAL A 309 -8.03 -15.32 -13.60
CA VAL A 309 -7.85 -13.90 -13.24
C VAL A 309 -8.47 -13.02 -14.33
N ALA A 310 -8.14 -13.27 -15.59
CA ALA A 310 -8.65 -12.50 -16.73
C ALA A 310 -10.18 -12.57 -16.83
N ASP A 311 -10.77 -13.76 -16.67
CA ASP A 311 -12.23 -13.97 -16.69
C ASP A 311 -12.95 -13.18 -15.59
N ILE A 312 -12.44 -13.23 -14.35
CA ILE A 312 -13.01 -12.51 -13.21
C ILE A 312 -12.94 -10.99 -13.43
N ILE A 313 -11.84 -10.49 -13.97
CA ILE A 313 -11.69 -9.07 -14.30
C ILE A 313 -12.69 -8.66 -15.38
N ASN A 314 -12.81 -9.44 -16.46
CA ASN A 314 -13.74 -9.17 -17.56
C ASN A 314 -15.20 -9.14 -17.10
N GLU A 315 -15.62 -10.11 -16.29
CA GLU A 315 -16.98 -10.17 -15.75
C GLU A 315 -17.30 -8.92 -14.89
N ASN A 316 -16.40 -8.58 -13.96
CA ASN A 316 -16.58 -7.42 -13.08
C ASN A 316 -16.51 -6.08 -13.83
N GLU A 317 -15.64 -5.96 -14.83
CA GLU A 317 -15.57 -4.81 -15.71
C GLU A 317 -16.89 -4.60 -16.46
N ALA A 318 -17.39 -5.64 -17.12
CA ALA A 318 -18.65 -5.58 -17.87
C ALA A 318 -19.82 -5.14 -16.98
N HIS A 319 -19.89 -5.67 -15.74
CA HIS A 319 -20.89 -5.25 -14.77
C HIS A 319 -20.78 -3.79 -14.36
N PHE A 320 -19.55 -3.27 -14.17
CA PHE A 320 -19.36 -1.91 -13.71
C PHE A 320 -19.52 -0.86 -14.82
N LEU A 321 -19.09 -1.13 -16.06
CA LEU A 321 -19.13 -0.16 -17.16
C LEU A 321 -20.52 0.45 -17.39
N SER A 322 -21.59 -0.35 -17.29
CA SER A 322 -22.97 0.14 -17.40
C SER A 322 -23.35 1.10 -16.27
N SER A 323 -22.89 0.83 -15.04
CA SER A 323 -23.07 1.75 -13.90
C SER A 323 -22.20 2.99 -14.05
N LEU A 324 -20.96 2.85 -14.52
CA LEU A 324 -20.04 3.96 -14.77
C LEU A 324 -20.67 4.99 -15.71
N GLN A 325 -21.15 4.56 -16.89
CA GLN A 325 -21.81 5.43 -17.86
C GLN A 325 -23.06 6.13 -17.32
N ARG A 326 -23.83 5.49 -16.44
CA ARG A 326 -25.00 6.11 -15.79
C ARG A 326 -24.57 7.12 -14.74
N GLY A 327 -23.58 6.78 -13.90
CA GLY A 327 -23.07 7.66 -12.85
C GLY A 327 -22.40 8.91 -13.41
N SER A 328 -21.55 8.77 -14.42
CA SER A 328 -20.88 9.92 -15.06
C SER A 328 -21.89 10.89 -15.71
N ARG A 329 -22.96 10.37 -16.33
CA ARG A 329 -24.07 11.20 -16.82
C ARG A 329 -24.82 11.91 -15.70
N LEU A 330 -25.05 11.23 -14.57
CA LEU A 330 -25.71 11.82 -13.41
C LEU A 330 -24.86 12.96 -12.81
N ILE A 331 -23.55 12.75 -12.64
CA ILE A 331 -22.62 13.77 -12.17
C ILE A 331 -22.66 14.99 -13.11
N LEU A 332 -22.47 14.79 -14.42
CA LEU A 332 -22.49 15.88 -15.40
C LEU A 332 -23.82 16.64 -15.42
N ARG A 333 -24.95 15.93 -15.30
CA ARG A 333 -26.28 16.56 -15.23
C ARG A 333 -26.44 17.40 -13.97
N THR A 334 -25.99 16.90 -12.82
CA THR A 334 -26.05 17.62 -11.54
C THR A 334 -25.19 18.88 -11.60
N LEU A 335 -23.97 18.79 -12.14
CA LEU A 335 -23.09 19.94 -12.34
C LEU A 335 -23.72 21.02 -13.22
N ARG A 336 -24.24 20.66 -14.40
CA ARG A 336 -24.93 21.61 -15.30
C ARG A 336 -26.12 22.29 -14.63
N ASN A 337 -26.88 21.57 -13.81
CA ASN A 337 -28.00 22.13 -13.07
C ASN A 337 -27.57 23.12 -11.98
N MET A 338 -26.38 22.90 -11.37
CA MET A 338 -25.80 23.82 -10.41
C MET A 338 -25.28 25.09 -11.11
N ASP A 339 -24.60 24.96 -12.25
CA ASP A 339 -24.13 26.10 -13.05
C ASP A 339 -25.29 27.02 -13.45
N TYR A 340 -26.41 26.42 -13.90
CA TYR A 340 -27.61 27.16 -14.28
C TYR A 340 -28.23 27.95 -13.12
N LYS A 341 -28.10 27.46 -11.89
CA LYS A 341 -28.63 28.13 -10.68
C LYS A 341 -27.71 29.23 -10.16
N HIS A 342 -26.40 29.11 -10.36
CA HIS A 342 -25.40 30.03 -9.80
C HIS A 342 -24.79 31.00 -10.82
N GLY A 343 -25.12 30.87 -12.11
CA GLY A 343 -24.86 31.90 -13.13
C GLY A 343 -23.39 32.11 -13.52
N SER A 344 -22.48 31.19 -13.19
CA SER A 344 -21.07 31.27 -13.58
C SER A 344 -20.46 29.90 -13.83
N MET A 345 -19.57 29.82 -14.82
CA MET A 345 -18.76 28.64 -15.17
C MET A 345 -17.45 28.55 -14.34
N ASP A 346 -17.27 29.51 -13.41
CA ASP A 346 -16.23 29.48 -12.39
C ASP A 346 -16.83 28.87 -11.13
N TYR A 347 -16.52 27.60 -10.84
CA TYR A 347 -16.73 27.01 -9.52
C TYR A 347 -15.80 27.72 -8.52
N LYS A 348 -16.13 28.95 -8.13
CA LYS A 348 -15.43 29.64 -7.04
C LYS A 348 -15.62 28.81 -5.77
N HIS A 349 -14.54 28.74 -4.98
CA HIS A 349 -14.44 28.00 -3.73
C HIS A 349 -15.74 28.06 -2.91
N GLY A 350 -16.32 26.90 -2.59
CA GLY A 350 -17.45 26.77 -1.66
C GLY A 350 -18.77 26.22 -2.24
N VAL A 351 -18.86 25.90 -3.54
CA VAL A 351 -20.04 25.18 -4.07
C VAL A 351 -19.89 23.69 -3.78
N LEU A 352 -20.73 23.18 -2.89
CA LEU A 352 -20.73 21.79 -2.45
C LEU A 352 -21.59 20.92 -3.38
N PHE A 353 -21.02 19.82 -3.86
CA PHE A 353 -21.77 18.82 -4.62
C PHE A 353 -22.82 18.16 -3.70
N PRO A 354 -24.06 17.93 -4.17
CA PRO A 354 -25.12 17.38 -3.33
C PRO A 354 -24.77 15.98 -2.79
N THR A 355 -24.63 15.85 -1.47
CA THR A 355 -24.29 14.60 -0.80
C THR A 355 -25.32 13.49 -1.07
N SER A 356 -26.60 13.85 -1.25
CA SER A 356 -27.66 12.89 -1.62
C SER A 356 -27.43 12.22 -2.97
N VAL A 357 -26.80 12.93 -3.92
CA VAL A 357 -26.44 12.36 -5.23
C VAL A 357 -25.25 11.43 -5.08
N VAL A 358 -24.23 11.81 -4.30
CA VAL A 358 -23.09 10.92 -3.98
C VAL A 358 -23.54 9.65 -3.29
N TRP A 359 -24.47 9.77 -2.34
CA TRP A 359 -25.06 8.62 -1.67
C TRP A 359 -25.82 7.70 -2.63
N SER A 360 -26.57 8.25 -3.59
CA SER A 360 -27.24 7.46 -4.63
C SER A 360 -26.23 6.79 -5.58
N LEU A 361 -25.17 7.48 -5.99
CA LEU A 361 -24.08 6.88 -6.77
C LEU A 361 -23.46 5.68 -6.04
N HIS A 362 -23.22 5.84 -4.74
CA HIS A 362 -22.64 4.79 -3.89
C HIS A 362 -23.60 3.60 -3.72
N ARG A 363 -24.81 3.84 -3.23
CA ARG A 363 -25.76 2.79 -2.86
C ARG A 363 -26.41 2.14 -4.08
N ASP A 364 -26.84 2.93 -5.05
CA ASP A 364 -27.69 2.46 -6.15
C ASP A 364 -26.86 2.03 -7.37
N LEU A 365 -25.75 2.73 -7.65
CA LEU A 365 -24.87 2.42 -8.79
C LEU A 365 -23.57 1.72 -8.37
N GLY A 366 -23.33 1.57 -7.06
CA GLY A 366 -22.18 0.87 -6.52
C GLY A 366 -20.87 1.64 -6.64
N PHE A 367 -20.86 2.96 -6.76
CA PHE A 367 -19.61 3.70 -6.86
C PHE A 367 -18.86 3.68 -5.52
N PRO A 368 -17.55 3.33 -5.50
CA PRO A 368 -16.70 3.63 -4.36
C PRO A 368 -16.73 5.14 -4.05
N LEU A 369 -16.81 5.52 -2.78
CA LEU A 369 -16.90 6.94 -2.39
C LEU A 369 -15.62 7.71 -2.76
N ASP A 370 -14.47 7.08 -2.57
CA ASP A 370 -13.15 7.53 -3.04
C ASP A 370 -13.11 7.78 -4.56
N LEU A 371 -13.79 6.93 -5.35
CA LEU A 371 -13.90 7.13 -6.79
C LEU A 371 -14.75 8.37 -7.11
N VAL A 372 -15.86 8.59 -6.39
CA VAL A 372 -16.70 9.78 -6.57
C VAL A 372 -15.93 11.04 -6.18
N ASP A 373 -15.24 11.03 -5.04
CA ASP A 373 -14.40 12.14 -4.58
C ASP A 373 -13.37 12.52 -5.65
N LEU A 374 -12.65 11.52 -6.20
CA LEU A 374 -11.67 11.74 -7.26
C LEU A 374 -12.30 12.35 -8.53
N MET A 375 -13.47 11.86 -8.95
CA MET A 375 -14.19 12.40 -10.12
C MET A 375 -14.69 13.84 -9.91
N LEU A 376 -15.02 14.22 -8.68
CA LEU A 376 -15.45 15.58 -8.33
C LEU A 376 -14.25 16.54 -8.21
N GLU A 377 -13.16 16.09 -7.60
CA GLU A 377 -11.91 16.84 -7.47
C GLU A 377 -11.35 17.24 -8.84
N GLU A 378 -11.41 16.34 -9.82
CA GLU A 378 -11.03 16.61 -11.22
C GLU A 378 -11.80 17.76 -11.86
N LYS A 379 -13.00 18.05 -11.37
CA LYS A 379 -13.87 19.11 -11.86
C LYS A 379 -13.80 20.36 -10.98
N GLY A 380 -12.92 20.37 -9.97
CA GLY A 380 -12.78 21.47 -9.03
C GLY A 380 -13.96 21.62 -8.08
N VAL A 381 -14.75 20.55 -7.87
CA VAL A 381 -15.95 20.59 -7.02
C VAL A 381 -15.68 19.85 -5.71
N GLN A 382 -16.09 20.47 -4.60
CA GLN A 382 -15.91 19.91 -3.27
C GLN A 382 -17.19 19.21 -2.78
N LEU A 383 -17.02 18.23 -1.91
CA LEU A 383 -18.10 17.53 -1.25
C LEU A 383 -18.20 18.00 0.21
N ASP A 384 -19.41 18.06 0.75
CA ASP A 384 -19.61 18.14 2.20
C ASP A 384 -19.24 16.80 2.85
N ARG A 385 -18.00 16.69 3.33
CA ARG A 385 -17.50 15.49 4.01
C ARG A 385 -18.25 15.21 5.32
N GLN A 386 -18.64 16.25 6.07
CA GLN A 386 -19.30 16.07 7.36
C GLN A 386 -20.69 15.44 7.18
N GLU A 387 -21.45 15.91 6.19
CA GLU A 387 -22.75 15.33 5.89
C GLU A 387 -22.63 13.91 5.32
N LEU A 388 -21.59 13.63 4.52
CA LEU A 388 -21.36 12.28 4.03
C LEU A 388 -21.01 11.30 5.16
N ASP A 389 -20.10 11.69 6.05
CA ASP A 389 -19.68 10.89 7.20
C ASP A 389 -20.87 10.58 8.12
N ARG A 390 -21.79 11.54 8.27
CA ARG A 390 -23.05 11.34 8.98
C ARG A 390 -23.92 10.26 8.32
N LEU A 391 -24.13 10.33 7.00
CA LEU A 391 -24.91 9.32 6.27
C LEU A 391 -24.27 7.92 6.31
N ILE A 392 -22.94 7.85 6.22
CA ILE A 392 -22.19 6.60 6.38
C ILE A 392 -22.44 6.02 7.78
N SER A 393 -22.30 6.84 8.82
CA SER A 393 -22.50 6.43 10.20
C SER A 393 -23.93 5.97 10.49
N GLU A 394 -24.93 6.68 9.96
CA GLU A 394 -26.34 6.29 10.06
C GLU A 394 -26.60 4.93 9.39
N ASN A 395 -26.03 4.69 8.21
CA ASN A 395 -26.16 3.41 7.52
C ASN A 395 -25.44 2.26 8.24
N GLN A 396 -24.23 2.52 8.77
CA GLN A 396 -23.48 1.51 9.54
C GLN A 396 -24.25 1.05 10.77
N LYS A 397 -24.94 1.96 11.49
CA LYS A 397 -25.80 1.60 12.63
C LYS A 397 -26.94 0.67 12.22
N VAL A 398 -27.60 0.96 11.11
CA VAL A 398 -28.70 0.12 10.58
C VAL A 398 -28.20 -1.28 10.19
N VAL A 399 -26.98 -1.38 9.63
CA VAL A 399 -26.37 -2.66 9.26
C VAL A 399 -25.89 -3.43 10.50
N SER A 400 -25.30 -2.77 11.49
CA SER A 400 -24.84 -3.42 12.73
C SER A 400 -26.00 -3.97 13.57
N GLU A 401 -27.13 -3.26 13.61
CA GLU A 401 -28.36 -3.74 14.27
C GLU A 401 -28.93 -5.03 13.62
N GLN A 402 -28.48 -5.38 12.41
CA GLN A 402 -28.89 -6.59 11.68
C GLN A 402 -27.87 -7.74 11.78
N GLN A 403 -26.64 -7.51 12.28
CA GLN A 403 -25.52 -8.46 12.23
C GLN A 403 -25.07 -9.02 13.58
N ASP A 404 -25.74 -8.67 14.68
CA ASP A 404 -25.35 -9.08 16.05
C ASP A 404 -25.69 -10.55 16.37
N GLN A 405 -25.00 -11.49 15.70
CA GLN A 405 -24.89 -12.90 16.11
C GLN A 405 -23.49 -13.43 15.77
N ASP A 406 -22.63 -13.48 16.80
CA ASP A 406 -21.51 -14.42 17.06
C ASP A 406 -20.13 -13.76 17.29
N PRO A 407 -19.62 -13.69 18.54
CA PRO A 407 -18.30 -13.13 18.84
C PRO A 407 -17.18 -14.16 18.63
N SER A 408 -16.28 -13.90 17.68
CA SER A 408 -15.06 -14.70 17.48
C SER A 408 -14.06 -14.48 18.62
N VAL A 409 -13.53 -15.57 19.20
CA VAL A 409 -12.45 -15.52 20.21
C VAL A 409 -11.11 -15.21 19.55
N SER A 410 -10.45 -14.12 19.96
CA SER A 410 -9.07 -13.78 19.59
C SER A 410 -8.10 -14.28 20.66
N LEU A 411 -7.01 -14.94 20.24
CA LEU A 411 -5.94 -15.41 21.14
C LEU A 411 -4.68 -14.56 20.93
N ASP A 412 -4.20 -13.88 21.97
CA ASP A 412 -2.99 -13.06 21.93
C ASP A 412 -1.69 -13.85 22.26
N VAL A 413 -0.54 -13.19 22.09
CA VAL A 413 0.79 -13.78 22.33
C VAL A 413 1.02 -14.17 23.80
N GLY A 414 0.39 -13.45 24.73
CA GLY A 414 0.41 -13.77 26.16
C GLY A 414 -0.37 -15.05 26.46
N SER A 415 -1.55 -15.18 25.86
CA SER A 415 -2.40 -16.36 25.89
C SER A 415 -1.68 -17.59 25.34
N LEU A 416 -0.96 -17.45 24.22
CA LEU A 416 -0.13 -18.52 23.66
C LEU A 416 1.01 -18.94 24.61
N SER A 417 1.67 -17.97 25.26
CA SER A 417 2.74 -18.24 26.24
C SER A 417 2.20 -18.92 27.50
N GLU A 418 1.00 -18.55 27.94
CA GLU A 418 0.31 -19.18 29.06
C GLU A 418 -0.14 -20.60 28.72
N LEU A 419 -0.69 -20.83 27.53
CA LEU A 419 -1.03 -22.17 27.02
C LEU A 419 0.20 -23.08 26.97
N GLN A 420 1.36 -22.54 26.57
CA GLN A 420 2.64 -23.25 26.62
C GLN A 420 3.08 -23.56 28.05
N ARG A 421 2.93 -22.62 29.00
CA ARG A 421 3.20 -22.84 30.44
C ARG A 421 2.30 -23.94 31.01
N LEU A 422 1.03 -23.97 30.60
CA LEU A 422 0.05 -24.98 30.97
C LEU A 422 0.27 -26.33 30.27
N ARG A 423 1.32 -26.45 29.43
CA ARG A 423 1.66 -27.66 28.65
C ARG A 423 0.51 -28.16 27.77
N ILE A 424 -0.32 -27.24 27.27
CA ILE A 424 -1.35 -27.60 26.29
C ILE A 424 -0.61 -28.01 25.00
N PRO A 425 -0.88 -29.22 24.45
CA PRO A 425 -0.22 -29.67 23.24
C PRO A 425 -0.57 -28.74 22.08
N LEU A 426 0.46 -28.34 21.33
CA LEU A 426 0.28 -27.60 20.08
C LEU A 426 -0.57 -28.43 19.12
N THR A 427 -1.42 -27.74 18.35
CA THR A 427 -2.13 -28.35 17.23
C THR A 427 -1.11 -29.04 16.33
N ALA A 428 -1.37 -30.31 15.97
CA ALA A 428 -0.53 -31.04 15.05
C ALA A 428 -0.61 -30.38 13.65
N GLU A 429 0.41 -29.60 13.30
CA GLU A 429 0.51 -28.90 12.01
C GLU A 429 1.19 -29.75 10.91
N ASP A 430 1.43 -31.04 11.16
CA ASP A 430 2.09 -31.95 10.21
C ASP A 430 1.34 -32.06 8.87
N ARG A 431 0.04 -31.74 8.86
CA ARG A 431 -0.80 -31.69 7.66
C ARG A 431 -0.84 -30.33 6.96
N LYS A 432 -0.44 -29.24 7.63
CA LYS A 432 -0.49 -27.86 7.07
C LYS A 432 0.45 -27.68 5.87
N TYR A 433 1.55 -28.45 5.83
CA TYR A 433 2.56 -28.42 4.78
C TYR A 433 2.69 -29.74 4.01
N ARG A 434 1.78 -30.70 4.26
CA ARG A 434 1.66 -31.94 3.48
C ARG A 434 0.44 -31.85 2.58
N TYR A 435 0.61 -31.21 1.42
CA TYR A 435 -0.32 -31.40 0.32
C TYR A 435 0.33 -32.29 -0.73
N HIS A 436 -0.41 -33.31 -1.19
CA HIS A 436 -0.15 -33.98 -2.44
C HIS A 436 -1.20 -33.48 -3.41
N LEU A 437 -0.77 -32.93 -4.55
CA LEU A 437 -1.67 -32.72 -5.68
C LEU A 437 -2.00 -34.12 -6.22
N ASP A 438 -3.26 -34.54 -6.10
CA ASP A 438 -3.74 -35.69 -6.86
C ASP A 438 -3.64 -35.31 -8.34
N GLN A 439 -2.72 -35.94 -9.06
CA GLN A 439 -2.78 -35.93 -10.53
C GLN A 439 -4.11 -36.59 -10.90
N ASP A 440 -4.98 -35.86 -11.60
CA ASP A 440 -6.29 -36.28 -12.13
C ASP A 440 -7.56 -35.84 -11.36
N ARG A 441 -7.48 -34.82 -10.50
CA ARG A 441 -8.66 -34.01 -10.15
C ARG A 441 -8.38 -32.52 -10.31
N TYR A 442 -8.45 -32.06 -11.55
CA TYR A 442 -9.35 -31.02 -12.07
C TYR A 442 -9.09 -30.86 -13.57
#